data_AF-A0A4Q4T2Y7-F1
#
_entry.id   AF-A0A4Q4T2Y7-F1
#
_cell.length_a   1.000
_cell.length_b   1.000
_cell.length_c   1.000
_cell.angle_alpha   90.00
_cell.angle_beta   90.00
_cell.angle_gamma   90.00
#
_symmetry.space_group_name_H-M   'P 1'
#
loop_
_entity.id
_entity.type
_entity.pdbx_description
1 polymer ?
#
loop_
_entity_poly.entity_id
_entity_poly.type
_entity_poly.pdbx_seq_one_letter_code
_entity_poly.pdbx_strand_id
1 'polypeptide(L)'
;MADMRTSQTDNSTFEPREDAWEVAQPGFRKYHMRYTTSRMNVRMHLNSPSAPATYYLETQVSLKLPQLLLRRGGEKTGPIVSFGKLKNTSRHALLGKGDCQKQLEEQLGWEELQREKNMLRRSDYQFGTSEGSRAGRRAEFFWRKDREKVLKTVYDCVDEDGRVVARMLSGGAFNWKRAGEIDIRDGLDQGLEEFLLISALTIWFIEAFAYQSFFQGF
;
A
#
# COMPACT_ATOMS: atom_id res chain seq x y z
N MET A 1 -54.39 -11.20 37.16
CA MET A 1 -53.48 -11.94 36.28
C MET A 1 -52.92 -10.96 35.27
N ALA A 2 -51.66 -10.59 35.40
CA ALA A 2 -50.97 -9.68 34.51
C ALA A 2 -49.94 -10.50 33.72
N ASP A 3 -50.11 -10.60 32.40
CA ASP A 3 -49.13 -11.23 31.52
C ASP A 3 -48.01 -10.23 31.23
N MET A 4 -46.84 -10.51 31.82
CA MET A 4 -45.59 -9.83 31.51
C MET A 4 -45.03 -10.34 30.19
N ARG A 5 -44.91 -9.43 29.21
CA ARG A 5 -44.07 -9.55 28.03
C ARG A 5 -42.67 -9.99 28.44
N THR A 6 -42.25 -11.19 28.03
CA THR A 6 -40.84 -11.57 28.02
C THR A 6 -40.24 -11.07 26.71
N SER A 7 -39.57 -9.93 26.80
CA SER A 7 -38.69 -9.38 25.77
C SER A 7 -37.54 -10.36 25.51
N GLN A 8 -37.49 -10.89 24.29
CA GLN A 8 -36.30 -11.52 23.71
C GLN A 8 -35.21 -10.45 23.65
N THR A 9 -34.23 -10.53 24.55
CA THR A 9 -32.95 -9.86 24.40
C THR A 9 -32.17 -10.62 23.33
N ASP A 10 -32.19 -10.06 22.13
CA ASP A 10 -31.37 -10.48 21.00
C ASP A 10 -29.91 -10.19 21.37
N ASN A 11 -29.26 -11.21 21.93
CA ASN A 11 -27.86 -11.17 22.32
C ASN A 11 -27.04 -11.41 21.04
N SER A 12 -27.07 -10.43 20.13
CA SER A 12 -26.22 -10.43 18.94
C SER A 12 -24.79 -10.17 19.39
N THR A 13 -24.10 -11.25 19.77
CA THR A 13 -22.65 -11.29 19.82
C THR A 13 -22.16 -10.82 18.46
N PHE A 14 -21.62 -9.60 18.41
CA PHE A 14 -20.96 -9.06 17.24
C PHE A 14 -19.67 -9.85 17.09
N GLU A 15 -19.75 -11.02 16.47
CA GLU A 15 -18.56 -11.70 15.98
C GLU A 15 -17.99 -10.82 14.86
N PRO A 16 -16.78 -10.25 15.04
CA PRO A 16 -16.13 -9.55 13.95
C PRO A 16 -15.92 -10.60 12.86
N ARG A 17 -16.55 -10.40 11.71
CA ARG A 17 -16.42 -11.26 10.54
C ARG A 17 -14.95 -11.26 10.10
N GLU A 18 -14.17 -12.18 10.66
CA GLU A 18 -12.94 -12.66 10.06
C GLU A 18 -13.30 -13.11 8.62
N ASP A 19 -12.46 -12.80 7.63
CA ASP A 19 -12.49 -13.44 6.30
C ASP A 19 -13.38 -12.89 5.17
N ALA A 20 -13.57 -11.58 5.06
CA ALA A 20 -13.90 -11.00 3.75
C ALA A 20 -12.70 -10.23 3.19
N TRP A 21 -11.84 -10.93 2.45
CA TRP A 21 -11.06 -10.26 1.40
C TRP A 21 -12.06 -9.73 0.37
N GLU A 22 -11.89 -8.50 -0.10
CA GLU A 22 -12.75 -8.02 -1.18
C GLU A 22 -12.44 -8.88 -2.42
N VAL A 23 -13.41 -9.14 -3.28
CA VAL A 23 -13.13 -9.82 -4.55
C VAL A 23 -12.32 -8.88 -5.43
N ALA A 24 -11.39 -9.42 -6.23
CA ALA A 24 -10.68 -8.61 -7.23
C ALA A 24 -11.67 -7.98 -8.19
N GLN A 25 -11.49 -6.70 -8.53
CA GLN A 25 -12.30 -6.08 -9.56
C GLN A 25 -12.00 -6.74 -10.93
N PRO A 26 -13.00 -6.90 -11.82
CA PRO A 26 -12.75 -7.41 -13.16
C PRO A 26 -11.65 -6.60 -13.87
N GLY A 27 -10.63 -7.28 -14.41
CA GLY A 27 -9.47 -6.66 -15.05
C GLY A 27 -8.38 -6.17 -14.10
N PHE A 28 -8.41 -6.60 -12.83
CA PHE A 28 -7.36 -6.36 -11.84
C PHE A 28 -6.86 -7.66 -11.22
N ARG A 29 -5.55 -7.71 -10.99
CA ARG A 29 -4.87 -8.70 -10.14
C ARG A 29 -4.81 -8.18 -8.70
N LYS A 30 -5.14 -9.07 -7.75
CA LYS A 30 -5.18 -8.73 -6.33
C LYS A 30 -3.96 -9.29 -5.59
N TYR A 31 -3.21 -8.43 -4.93
CA TYR A 31 -2.16 -8.78 -3.99
C TYR A 31 -2.70 -8.74 -2.56
N HIS A 32 -2.75 -9.89 -1.90
CA HIS A 32 -3.09 -10.02 -0.49
C HIS A 32 -1.85 -9.77 0.35
N MET A 33 -1.87 -8.73 1.19
CA MET A 33 -0.74 -8.35 2.04
C MET A 33 -0.85 -9.00 3.42
N ARG A 34 0.15 -9.81 3.79
CA ARG A 34 0.26 -10.44 5.11
C ARG A 34 1.51 -9.95 5.83
N TYR A 35 1.36 -9.63 7.11
CA TYR A 35 2.52 -9.31 7.94
C TYR A 35 3.43 -10.53 8.08
N THR A 36 4.73 -10.29 8.16
CA THR A 36 5.68 -11.30 8.63
C THR A 36 5.74 -11.30 10.16
N THR A 37 6.60 -12.14 10.75
CA THR A 37 6.91 -12.08 12.19
C THR A 37 7.34 -10.68 12.64
N SER A 38 8.09 -9.98 11.78
CA SER A 38 8.31 -8.55 11.90
C SER A 38 7.10 -7.82 11.31
N ARG A 39 6.27 -7.22 12.18
CA ARG A 39 5.03 -6.51 11.82
C ARG A 39 5.23 -5.27 10.94
N MET A 40 6.46 -4.92 10.59
CA MET A 40 6.76 -3.87 9.61
C MET A 40 6.93 -4.42 8.19
N ASN A 41 7.34 -5.70 8.06
CA ASN A 41 7.55 -6.34 6.77
C ASN A 41 6.29 -7.06 6.31
N VAL A 42 6.11 -7.11 4.99
CA VAL A 42 4.90 -7.64 4.35
C VAL A 42 5.25 -8.63 3.26
N ARG A 43 4.51 -9.75 3.20
CA ARG A 43 4.47 -10.66 2.06
C ARG A 43 3.23 -10.39 1.24
N MET A 44 3.38 -10.33 -0.08
CA MET A 44 2.27 -10.12 -1.01
C MET A 44 2.01 -11.39 -1.80
N HIS A 45 0.78 -11.89 -1.68
CA HIS A 45 0.33 -13.14 -2.29
C HIS A 45 -0.66 -12.83 -3.40
N LEU A 46 -0.35 -13.23 -4.63
CA LEU A 46 -1.18 -12.94 -5.79
C LEU A 46 -2.44 -13.83 -5.80
N ASN A 47 -3.60 -13.22 -6.02
CA ASN A 47 -4.95 -13.78 -6.16
C ASN A 47 -5.50 -14.53 -4.94
N SER A 48 -4.67 -15.24 -4.19
CA SER A 48 -5.04 -15.97 -2.98
C SER A 48 -4.04 -15.70 -1.86
N PRO A 49 -4.51 -15.48 -0.61
CA PRO A 49 -3.62 -15.30 0.53
C PRO A 49 -2.85 -16.56 0.92
N SER A 50 -3.24 -17.73 0.40
CA SER A 50 -2.56 -19.02 0.57
C SER A 50 -1.59 -19.34 -0.57
N ALA A 51 -1.57 -18.54 -1.64
CA ALA A 51 -0.62 -18.72 -2.73
C ALA A 51 0.82 -18.41 -2.25
N PRO A 52 1.87 -18.88 -2.96
CA PRO A 52 3.22 -18.40 -2.73
C PRO A 52 3.31 -16.87 -2.83
N ALA A 53 4.12 -16.25 -1.98
CA ALA A 53 4.33 -14.81 -2.03
C ALA A 53 5.15 -14.42 -3.26
N THR A 54 4.61 -13.50 -4.05
CA THR A 54 5.22 -12.98 -5.29
C THR A 54 6.21 -11.86 -5.01
N TYR A 55 5.95 -11.10 -3.95
CA TYR A 55 6.80 -10.00 -3.52
C TYR A 55 6.91 -9.94 -2.00
N TYR A 56 8.00 -9.33 -1.54
CA TYR A 56 8.32 -9.11 -0.14
C TYR A 56 8.70 -7.64 0.05
N LEU A 57 8.00 -6.94 0.94
CA LEU A 57 8.40 -5.63 1.42
C LEU A 57 9.29 -5.80 2.65
N GLU A 58 10.56 -5.40 2.52
CA GLU A 58 11.47 -5.23 3.63
C GLU A 58 11.46 -3.78 4.11
N THR A 59 11.42 -3.61 5.43
CA THR A 59 11.53 -2.31 6.09
C THR A 59 12.83 -2.22 6.86
N GLN A 60 13.50 -1.08 6.75
CA GLN A 60 14.76 -0.81 7.43
C GLN A 60 14.69 0.49 8.21
N VAL A 61 15.29 0.49 9.40
CA VAL A 61 15.36 1.68 10.26
C VAL A 61 16.65 2.43 9.91
N SER A 62 16.56 3.37 8.97
CA SER A 62 17.69 4.21 8.54
C SER A 62 17.23 5.61 8.19
N LEU A 63 18.07 6.61 8.42
CA LEU A 63 17.84 7.99 7.96
C LEU A 63 18.54 8.29 6.63
N LYS A 64 19.55 7.48 6.27
CA LYS A 64 20.39 7.70 5.08
C LYS A 64 19.99 6.81 3.91
N LEU A 65 19.66 5.56 4.20
CA LEU A 65 19.31 4.54 3.21
C LEU A 65 17.80 4.54 2.92
N PRO A 66 17.37 4.01 1.77
CA PRO A 66 15.95 3.76 1.52
C PRO A 66 15.37 2.86 2.63
N GLN A 67 14.25 3.27 3.22
CA GLN A 67 13.64 2.54 4.33
C GLN A 67 12.75 1.39 3.85
N LEU A 68 12.28 1.43 2.61
CA LEU A 68 11.37 0.44 2.05
C LEU A 68 12.05 -0.22 0.86
N LEU A 69 12.19 -1.54 0.88
CA LEU A 69 12.77 -2.31 -0.22
C LEU A 69 11.75 -3.34 -0.70
N LEU A 70 11.27 -3.16 -1.92
CA LEU A 70 10.42 -4.13 -2.60
C LEU A 70 11.33 -5.18 -3.25
N ARG A 71 11.17 -6.43 -2.80
CA ARG A 71 11.90 -7.59 -3.32
C ARG A 71 10.97 -8.49 -4.10
N ARG A 72 11.47 -9.07 -5.19
CA ARG A 72 10.77 -10.11 -5.94
C ARG A 72 10.95 -11.46 -5.25
N GLY A 73 9.87 -12.21 -5.08
CA GLY A 73 9.80 -13.42 -4.28
C GLY A 73 9.30 -13.18 -2.85
N GLY A 74 9.08 -14.25 -2.10
CA GLY A 74 8.45 -14.21 -0.77
C GLY A 74 9.37 -13.94 0.42
N GLU A 75 10.64 -13.63 0.17
CA GLU A 75 11.70 -13.61 1.20
C GLU A 75 12.70 -12.46 1.02
N LYS A 76 13.42 -12.17 2.11
CA LYS A 76 14.45 -11.12 2.16
C LYS A 76 15.65 -11.36 1.24
N THR A 77 15.88 -12.60 0.83
CA THR A 77 16.97 -12.99 -0.07
C THR A 77 16.64 -12.68 -1.54
N GLY A 78 15.39 -12.35 -1.87
CA GLY A 78 14.97 -11.97 -3.20
C GLY A 78 15.64 -10.67 -3.70
N PRO A 79 15.82 -10.50 -5.02
CA PRO A 79 16.41 -9.29 -5.57
C PRO A 79 15.53 -8.07 -5.29
N ILE A 80 16.15 -6.93 -4.98
CA ILE A 80 15.46 -5.64 -4.86
C ILE A 80 15.10 -5.18 -6.28
N VAL A 81 13.83 -4.86 -6.47
CA VAL A 81 13.29 -4.40 -7.76
C VAL A 81 12.86 -2.94 -7.71
N SER A 82 12.51 -2.45 -6.53
CA SER A 82 12.18 -1.05 -6.29
C SER A 82 12.36 -0.70 -4.82
N PHE A 83 12.51 0.59 -4.52
CA PHE A 83 12.76 1.05 -3.16
C PHE A 83 12.12 2.42 -2.90
N GLY A 84 11.80 2.69 -1.64
CA GLY A 84 11.21 3.93 -1.17
C GLY A 84 12.07 4.55 -0.06
N LYS A 85 12.27 5.86 -0.15
CA LYS A 85 12.93 6.68 0.88
C LYS A 85 11.99 7.75 1.38
N LEU A 86 11.66 7.72 2.66
CA LEU A 86 10.82 8.73 3.29
C LEU A 86 11.60 10.05 3.41
N LYS A 87 10.96 11.17 3.07
CA LYS A 87 11.52 12.49 3.37
C LYS A 87 11.17 12.84 4.81
N ASN A 88 12.17 13.20 5.61
CA ASN A 88 11.96 13.56 7.01
C ASN A 88 11.01 14.77 7.10
N THR A 89 10.13 14.78 8.11
CA THR A 89 9.19 15.89 8.49
C THR A 89 8.06 16.22 7.50
N SER A 90 8.19 15.84 6.25
CA SER A 90 7.17 16.04 5.23
C SER A 90 6.75 14.66 4.75
N ARG A 91 5.47 14.28 4.85
CA ARG A 91 4.94 12.98 4.38
C ARG A 91 5.05 12.78 2.85
N HIS A 92 6.06 13.35 2.20
CA HIS A 92 6.55 13.04 0.87
C HIS A 92 7.52 11.85 0.96
N ALA A 93 7.74 11.18 -0.16
CA ALA A 93 8.77 10.17 -0.28
C ALA A 93 9.47 10.28 -1.64
N LEU A 94 10.58 9.58 -1.76
CA LEU A 94 11.27 9.32 -3.02
C LEU A 94 11.10 7.83 -3.33
N LEU A 95 10.86 7.52 -4.60
CA LEU A 95 10.72 6.17 -5.12
C LEU A 95 11.86 5.95 -6.11
N GLY A 96 12.46 4.77 -6.08
CA GLY A 96 13.52 4.40 -7.01
C GLY A 96 13.29 3.00 -7.57
N LYS A 97 13.88 2.76 -8.73
CA LYS A 97 13.81 1.47 -9.43
C LYS A 97 15.15 0.74 -9.34
N GLY A 98 15.07 -0.58 -9.31
CA GLY A 98 16.22 -1.47 -9.33
C GLY A 98 16.76 -1.77 -7.93
N ASP A 99 18.05 -2.07 -7.88
CA ASP A 99 18.72 -2.57 -6.68
C ASP A 99 19.64 -1.49 -6.09
N CYS A 100 19.12 -0.73 -5.13
CA CYS A 100 19.85 0.35 -4.48
C CYS A 100 21.09 -0.11 -3.71
N GLN A 101 21.26 -1.42 -3.45
CA GLN A 101 22.43 -1.96 -2.76
C GLN A 101 23.58 -2.29 -3.73
N LYS A 102 23.31 -2.32 -5.04
CA LYS A 102 24.31 -2.61 -6.09
C LYS A 102 24.69 -1.39 -6.92
N GLN A 103 24.07 -0.25 -6.66
CA GLN A 103 24.26 1.00 -7.40
C GLN A 103 24.91 2.06 -6.50
N LEU A 104 25.73 2.92 -7.09
CA LEU A 104 26.23 4.10 -6.40
C LEU A 104 25.09 5.10 -6.18
N GLU A 105 25.11 5.83 -5.06
CA GLU A 105 24.03 6.76 -4.68
C GLU A 105 23.74 7.81 -5.78
N GLU A 106 24.78 8.28 -6.46
CA GLU A 106 24.72 9.25 -7.56
C GLU A 106 24.03 8.70 -8.83
N GLN A 107 23.95 7.38 -8.96
CA GLN A 107 23.34 6.69 -10.10
C GLN A 107 21.89 6.29 -9.83
N LEU A 108 21.40 6.50 -8.60
CA LEU A 108 20.02 6.19 -8.25
C LEU A 108 19.08 7.21 -8.88
N GLY A 109 18.26 6.76 -9.82
CA GLY A 109 17.13 7.53 -10.32
C GLY A 109 16.04 7.61 -9.25
N TRP A 110 15.62 8.83 -8.93
CA TRP A 110 14.58 9.11 -7.93
C TRP A 110 13.38 9.79 -8.57
N GLU A 111 12.20 9.25 -8.31
CA GLU A 111 10.92 9.89 -8.56
C GLU A 111 10.30 10.37 -7.25
N GLU A 112 9.73 11.56 -7.26
CA GLU A 112 9.11 12.08 -6.05
C GLU A 112 7.65 11.62 -5.93
N LEU A 113 7.33 11.03 -4.78
CA LEU A 113 5.97 10.79 -4.33
C LEU A 113 5.52 11.98 -3.48
N GLN A 114 4.88 12.94 -4.13
CA GLN A 114 4.45 14.19 -3.52
C GLN A 114 3.05 14.08 -2.94
N ARG A 115 2.92 14.26 -1.63
CA ARG A 115 1.64 14.51 -0.98
C ARG A 115 1.08 15.89 -1.36
N GLU A 116 -0.20 15.96 -1.71
CA GLU A 116 -0.89 17.22 -1.96
C GLU A 116 -0.98 18.07 -0.68
N LYS A 117 -0.70 19.39 -0.82
CA LYS A 117 -0.67 20.35 0.31
C LYS A 117 -2.04 20.97 0.62
N ASN A 118 -3.00 20.86 -0.29
CA ASN A 118 -4.33 21.45 -0.15
C ASN A 118 -5.04 20.86 1.08
N MET A 119 -5.55 21.70 2.00
CA MET A 119 -6.20 21.27 3.24
C MET A 119 -7.27 20.19 3.03
N LEU A 120 -8.03 20.28 1.94
CA LEU A 120 -9.04 19.28 1.62
C LEU A 120 -8.42 17.99 1.08
N ARG A 121 -7.31 18.05 0.35
CA ARG A 121 -6.62 16.92 -0.30
C ARG A 121 -5.32 16.51 0.38
N ARG A 122 -5.16 16.85 1.66
CA ARG A 122 -3.96 16.55 2.44
C ARG A 122 -3.65 15.07 2.55
N SER A 123 -4.40 14.13 1.98
CA SER A 123 -4.00 12.73 1.94
C SER A 123 -3.71 12.23 0.55
N ASP A 124 -3.94 13.01 -0.51
CA ASP A 124 -3.71 12.57 -1.87
C ASP A 124 -2.20 12.64 -2.19
N TYR A 125 -1.71 11.75 -3.06
CA TYR A 125 -0.32 11.70 -3.48
C TYR A 125 -0.21 11.67 -4.99
N GLN A 126 0.86 12.24 -5.52
CA GLN A 126 1.19 12.24 -6.94
C GLN A 126 2.63 11.76 -7.14
N PHE A 127 2.87 11.01 -8.21
CA PHE A 127 4.22 10.75 -8.71
C PHE A 127 4.19 10.67 -10.23
N GLY A 128 5.35 10.87 -10.86
CA GLY A 128 5.53 10.62 -12.28
C GLY A 128 6.61 9.59 -12.53
N THR A 129 6.52 8.86 -13.63
CA THR A 129 7.52 7.88 -14.05
C THR A 129 7.48 7.65 -15.55
N SER A 130 8.60 7.27 -16.17
CA SER A 130 8.66 6.80 -17.56
C SER A 130 8.37 5.30 -17.70
N GLU A 131 8.21 4.58 -16.58
CA GLU A 131 7.91 3.15 -16.58
C GLU A 131 6.56 2.84 -17.23
N GLY A 132 6.48 1.75 -17.99
CA GLY A 132 5.30 1.39 -18.78
C GLY A 132 5.10 2.18 -20.08
N SER A 133 5.93 3.19 -20.34
CA SER A 133 5.92 3.92 -21.60
C SER A 133 6.89 3.32 -22.61
N ARG A 134 6.36 2.73 -23.70
CA ARG A 134 7.21 2.21 -24.79
C ARG A 134 8.09 3.27 -25.45
N ALA A 135 7.66 4.53 -25.42
CA ALA A 135 8.37 5.67 -25.98
C ALA A 135 9.26 6.41 -24.95
N GLY A 136 9.34 5.91 -23.71
CA GLY A 136 10.06 6.57 -22.61
C GLY A 136 9.41 7.88 -22.14
N ARG A 137 8.20 8.20 -22.63
CA ARG A 137 7.44 9.37 -22.19
C ARG A 137 7.06 9.20 -20.72
N ARG A 138 7.39 10.20 -19.90
CA ARG A 138 6.93 10.29 -18.52
C ARG A 138 5.41 10.45 -18.46
N ALA A 139 4.77 9.66 -17.61
CA ALA A 139 3.35 9.75 -17.29
C ALA A 139 3.18 10.06 -15.80
N GLU A 140 2.13 10.79 -15.47
CA GLU A 140 1.76 11.15 -14.10
C GLU A 140 0.65 10.25 -13.54
N PHE A 141 0.74 9.96 -12.24
CA PHE A 141 -0.16 9.10 -11.51
C PHE A 141 -0.57 9.74 -10.20
N PHE A 142 -1.85 9.55 -9.82
CA PHE A 142 -2.45 10.22 -8.67
C PHE A 142 -3.14 9.21 -7.77
N TRP A 143 -2.61 9.02 -6.56
CA TRP A 143 -3.26 8.29 -5.49
C TRP A 143 -4.23 9.20 -4.75
N ARG A 144 -5.53 8.90 -4.83
CA ARG A 144 -6.60 9.68 -4.21
C ARG A 144 -7.23 8.89 -3.08
N LYS A 145 -7.33 9.48 -1.89
CA LYS A 145 -7.97 8.84 -0.74
C LYS A 145 -9.47 8.81 -0.94
N ASP A 146 -10.07 7.63 -0.83
CA ASP A 146 -11.53 7.49 -0.71
C ASP A 146 -11.95 7.93 0.70
N ARG A 147 -12.67 9.05 0.77
CA ARG A 147 -13.07 9.67 2.05
C ARG A 147 -14.42 9.18 2.55
N GLU A 148 -15.20 8.54 1.70
CA GLU A 148 -16.47 7.95 2.11
C GLU A 148 -16.22 6.74 3.02
N LYS A 149 -15.07 6.07 2.83
CA LYS A 149 -14.62 4.96 3.67
C LYS A 149 -13.91 5.42 4.95
N VAL A 150 -14.63 6.08 5.85
CA VAL A 150 -14.05 6.65 7.10
C VAL A 150 -13.35 5.60 7.99
N LEU A 151 -13.83 4.35 8.00
CA LEU A 151 -13.29 3.27 8.84
C LEU A 151 -12.13 2.49 8.18
N LYS A 152 -11.81 2.74 6.92
CA LYS A 152 -10.79 2.01 6.15
C LYS A 152 -9.92 2.98 5.37
N THR A 153 -8.61 2.79 5.39
CA THR A 153 -7.74 3.60 4.53
C THR A 153 -7.73 3.00 3.13
N VAL A 154 -8.43 3.64 2.20
CA VAL A 154 -8.53 3.22 0.79
C VAL A 154 -8.01 4.33 -0.12
N TYR A 155 -7.24 3.94 -1.13
CA TYR A 155 -6.71 4.83 -2.14
C TYR A 155 -6.88 4.24 -3.54
N ASP A 156 -7.29 5.07 -4.48
CA ASP A 156 -7.31 4.74 -5.91
C ASP A 156 -6.20 5.50 -6.62
N CYS A 157 -5.37 4.78 -7.37
CA CYS A 157 -4.38 5.37 -8.26
C CYS A 157 -4.99 5.55 -9.64
N VAL A 158 -5.02 6.78 -10.13
CA VAL A 158 -5.47 7.11 -11.48
C VAL A 158 -4.31 7.60 -12.36
N ASP A 159 -4.36 7.26 -13.64
CA ASP A 159 -3.46 7.80 -14.66
C ASP A 159 -3.89 9.20 -15.14
N GLU A 160 -3.14 9.76 -16.10
CA GLU A 160 -3.41 11.07 -16.73
C GLU A 160 -4.81 11.15 -17.38
N ASP A 161 -5.33 10.02 -17.88
CA ASP A 161 -6.66 9.92 -18.49
C ASP A 161 -7.78 9.74 -17.45
N GLY A 162 -7.44 9.71 -16.15
CA GLY A 162 -8.38 9.51 -15.05
C GLY A 162 -8.82 8.05 -14.88
N ARG A 163 -8.15 7.09 -15.51
CA ARG A 163 -8.46 5.66 -15.39
C ARG A 163 -7.79 5.10 -14.15
N VAL A 164 -8.52 4.30 -13.38
CA VAL A 164 -7.94 3.58 -12.24
C VAL A 164 -6.96 2.52 -12.76
N VAL A 165 -5.72 2.58 -12.29
CA VAL A 165 -4.62 1.64 -12.62
C VAL A 165 -4.20 0.80 -11.42
N ALA A 166 -4.46 1.27 -10.21
CA ALA A 166 -4.25 0.52 -8.99
C ALA A 166 -5.21 0.98 -7.89
N ARG A 167 -5.42 0.13 -6.89
CA ARG A 167 -6.16 0.45 -5.66
C ARG A 167 -5.45 -0.15 -4.48
N MET A 168 -5.38 0.57 -3.37
CA MET A 168 -4.81 0.09 -2.12
C MET A 168 -5.88 0.16 -1.03
N LEU A 169 -6.05 -0.93 -0.29
CA LEU A 169 -6.90 -1.04 0.88
C LEU A 169 -6.03 -1.45 2.08
N SER A 170 -5.86 -0.58 3.06
CA SER A 170 -5.18 -0.94 4.31
C SER A 170 -6.08 -1.81 5.18
N GLY A 171 -5.51 -2.85 5.81
CA GLY A 171 -6.21 -3.75 6.72
C GLY A 171 -6.63 -3.11 8.04
N GLY A 172 -6.20 -1.86 8.31
CA GLY A 172 -6.49 -1.14 9.55
C GLY A 172 -5.63 -1.59 10.74
N ALA A 173 -5.61 -0.79 11.81
CA ALA A 173 -4.74 -0.99 12.97
C ALA A 173 -5.08 -2.24 13.82
N PHE A 174 -6.29 -2.78 13.68
CA PHE A 174 -6.79 -3.88 14.51
C PHE A 174 -6.56 -5.29 13.92
N ASN A 175 -6.06 -5.40 12.69
CA ASN A 175 -5.80 -6.70 12.06
C ASN A 175 -4.33 -7.13 12.24
N TRP A 176 -4.09 -8.15 13.06
CA TRP A 176 -2.72 -8.58 13.40
C TRP A 176 -2.05 -9.46 12.36
N LYS A 177 -2.81 -10.08 11.44
CA LYS A 177 -2.28 -11.00 10.41
C LYS A 177 -2.30 -10.39 9.02
N ARG A 178 -3.27 -9.51 8.73
CA ARG A 178 -3.50 -8.90 7.42
C ARG A 178 -3.10 -7.43 7.44
N ALA A 179 -2.20 -7.07 6.52
CA ALA A 179 -1.72 -5.71 6.35
C ALA A 179 -2.61 -4.88 5.40
N GLY A 180 -3.23 -5.53 4.42
CA GLY A 180 -4.03 -4.85 3.39
C GLY A 180 -4.20 -5.66 2.11
N GLU A 181 -4.73 -5.01 1.08
CA GLU A 181 -4.85 -5.49 -0.30
C GLU A 181 -4.33 -4.41 -1.24
N ILE A 182 -3.70 -4.83 -2.35
CA ILE A 182 -3.39 -3.94 -3.48
C ILE A 182 -3.92 -4.59 -4.75
N ASP A 183 -4.79 -3.90 -5.47
CA ASP A 183 -5.26 -4.27 -6.79
C ASP A 183 -4.44 -3.53 -7.84
N ILE A 184 -3.93 -4.25 -8.84
CA ILE A 184 -3.20 -3.69 -9.98
C ILE A 184 -3.90 -4.09 -11.26
N ARG A 185 -4.10 -3.14 -12.17
CA ARG A 185 -4.73 -3.39 -13.47
C ARG A 185 -3.94 -4.41 -14.29
N ASP A 186 -4.65 -5.25 -15.02
CA ASP A 186 -4.04 -6.24 -15.91
C ASP A 186 -3.41 -5.61 -17.15
N GLY A 187 -2.36 -6.27 -17.66
CA GLY A 187 -1.68 -5.88 -18.90
C GLY A 187 -0.70 -4.71 -18.77
N LEU A 188 -0.41 -4.25 -17.54
CA LEU A 188 0.66 -3.27 -17.29
C LEU A 188 2.04 -3.91 -17.47
N ASP A 189 3.00 -3.09 -17.89
CA ASP A 189 4.42 -3.48 -17.87
C ASP A 189 4.88 -3.77 -16.45
N GLN A 190 5.82 -4.71 -16.30
CA GLN A 190 6.32 -5.12 -14.99
C GLN A 190 6.98 -3.98 -14.23
N GLY A 191 7.72 -3.10 -14.91
CA GLY A 191 8.37 -1.96 -14.26
C GLY A 191 7.35 -0.99 -13.67
N LEU A 192 6.26 -0.73 -14.40
CA LEU A 192 5.16 0.11 -13.92
C LEU A 192 4.40 -0.55 -12.77
N GLU A 193 4.12 -1.86 -12.86
CA GLU A 193 3.49 -2.63 -11.79
C GLU A 193 4.30 -2.53 -10.48
N GLU A 194 5.62 -2.75 -10.55
CA GLU A 194 6.51 -2.65 -9.39
C GLU A 194 6.55 -1.22 -8.82
N PHE A 195 6.43 -0.20 -9.68
CA PHE A 195 6.34 1.20 -9.27
C PHE A 195 5.01 1.54 -8.56
N LEU A 196 3.90 1.00 -9.06
CA LEU A 196 2.59 1.12 -8.42
C LEU A 196 2.59 0.40 -7.05
N LEU A 197 3.23 -0.77 -6.97
CA LEU A 197 3.38 -1.49 -5.71
C LEU A 197 4.21 -0.70 -4.68
N ILE A 198 5.42 -0.23 -5.03
CA ILE A 198 6.25 0.51 -4.06
C ILE A 198 5.58 1.82 -3.63
N SER A 199 4.88 2.51 -4.54
CA SER A 199 4.20 3.77 -4.19
C SER A 199 3.04 3.51 -3.23
N ALA A 200 2.21 2.49 -3.49
CA ALA A 200 1.15 2.05 -2.57
C ALA A 200 1.73 1.67 -1.20
N LEU A 201 2.75 0.81 -1.17
CA LEU A 201 3.38 0.35 0.08
C LEU A 201 4.01 1.50 0.87
N THR A 202 4.55 2.51 0.18
CA THR A 202 5.08 3.72 0.80
C THR A 202 3.97 4.54 1.45
N ILE A 203 2.84 4.74 0.76
CA ILE A 203 1.67 5.43 1.34
C ILE A 203 1.11 4.64 2.53
N TRP A 204 0.96 3.32 2.39
CA TRP A 204 0.54 2.42 3.46
C TRP A 204 1.40 2.57 4.71
N PHE A 205 2.73 2.57 4.53
CA PHE A 205 3.67 2.73 5.63
C PHE A 205 3.56 4.11 6.29
N ILE A 206 3.50 5.19 5.50
CA ILE A 206 3.33 6.56 6.00
C ILE A 206 2.05 6.70 6.83
N GLU A 207 0.93 6.17 6.33
CA GLU A 207 -0.35 6.23 7.04
C GLU A 207 -0.33 5.38 8.31
N ALA A 208 0.27 4.19 8.28
CA ALA A 208 0.41 3.33 9.48
C ALA A 208 1.18 4.03 10.61
N PHE A 209 2.30 4.70 10.30
CA PHE A 209 3.07 5.48 11.28
C PHE A 209 2.31 6.73 11.77
N ALA A 210 1.55 7.39 10.88
CA ALA A 210 0.69 8.50 11.28
C ALA A 210 -0.35 8.06 12.33
N TYR A 211 -1.01 6.92 12.12
CA TYR A 211 -1.95 6.37 13.10
C TYR A 211 -1.28 6.07 14.45
N GLN A 212 -0.10 5.45 14.46
CA GLN A 212 0.62 5.19 15.71
C GLN A 212 0.97 6.47 16.47
N SER A 213 1.38 7.53 15.77
CA SER A 213 1.68 8.82 16.41
C SER A 213 0.45 9.48 17.05
N PHE A 214 -0.76 9.25 16.52
CA PHE A 214 -2.00 9.75 17.14
C PHE A 214 -2.35 9.01 18.44
N PHE A 215 -2.05 7.72 18.54
CA PHE A 215 -2.34 6.93 19.74
C PHE A 215 -1.29 7.07 20.85
N GLN A 216 -0.09 7.55 20.55
CA GLN A 216 0.95 7.84 21.55
C GLN A 216 0.86 9.26 22.15
N GLY A 217 -0.14 10.05 21.74
CA GLY A 217 -0.34 11.44 22.17
C GLY A 217 -1.41 11.66 23.25
N PHE A 218 -1.82 10.62 23.99
CA PHE A 218 -2.71 10.72 25.15
C PHE A 218 -2.08 10.12 26.40
#